data_AF-A0A4J1SPV9-F1
#
_entry.id   AF-A0A4J1SPV9-F1
#
_cell.length_a   1.000
_cell.length_b   1.000
_cell.length_c   1.000
_cell.angle_alpha   90.00
_cell.angle_beta   90.00
_cell.angle_gamma   90.00
#
_symmetry.space_group_name_H-M   'P 1'
#
loop_
_entity.id
_entity.type
_entity.pdbx_description
1 polymer ?
#
loop_
_entity_poly.entity_id
_entity_poly.type
_entity_poly.pdbx_seq_one_letter_code
_entity_poly.pdbx_strand_id
1 'polypeptide(L)'
;MYQDDAGFGRISKLGSCWSPIGVGPHVHSHYIREFRYCYGAVDAYTGESFFLRAGGCNTEWMNVFLEELSQAYPDDYFLLVMDNAIWHKSSTLKIPTNIGFAFIPPYTPEMNPIEQVWKEIRKRGFKNKAFRTLEDVMNQLQDVIQGLEKEVIKSIVNQRWTRMLFESR
;
A
#
# COMPACT_ATOMS: atom_id res chain seq x y z
N MET A 1 -2.68 -12.59 3.88
CA MET A 1 -2.49 -11.15 3.65
C MET A 1 -2.25 -10.88 2.16
N TYR A 2 -2.68 -9.73 1.65
CA TYR A 2 -2.42 -9.24 0.31
C TYR A 2 -1.29 -8.22 0.35
N GLN A 3 -0.26 -8.39 -0.46
CA GLN A 3 0.90 -7.50 -0.52
C GLN A 3 1.02 -6.81 -1.87
N ASP A 4 1.54 -5.59 -1.81
CA ASP A 4 1.87 -4.76 -2.96
C ASP A 4 2.90 -3.69 -2.57
N ASP A 5 3.49 -3.04 -3.57
CA ASP A 5 4.41 -1.92 -3.41
C ASP A 5 3.93 -0.67 -4.18
N ALA A 6 4.00 0.48 -3.51
CA ALA A 6 3.49 1.73 -4.05
C ALA A 6 4.53 2.85 -3.99
N GLY A 7 4.72 3.53 -5.13
CA GLY A 7 5.56 4.73 -5.22
C GLY A 7 4.86 5.99 -4.69
N PHE A 8 5.52 6.73 -3.82
CA PHE A 8 5.09 8.05 -3.33
C PHE A 8 6.16 9.08 -3.63
N GLY A 9 5.77 10.20 -4.22
CA GLY A 9 6.71 11.18 -4.72
C GLY A 9 6.14 12.57 -4.85
N ARG A 10 6.98 13.48 -5.34
CA ARG A 10 6.70 14.92 -5.41
C ARG A 10 5.97 15.33 -6.69
N ILE A 11 5.09 14.44 -7.17
CA ILE A 11 4.17 14.71 -8.27
C ILE A 11 2.79 14.95 -7.67
N SER A 12 2.39 16.21 -7.62
CA SER A 12 1.08 16.61 -7.11
C SER A 12 -0.03 15.99 -7.95
N LYS A 13 -1.05 15.47 -7.26
CA LYS A 13 -2.27 14.97 -7.91
C LYS A 13 -3.41 15.91 -7.57
N LEU A 14 -3.99 16.52 -8.59
CA LEU A 14 -5.19 17.33 -8.43
C LEU A 14 -6.38 16.44 -8.04
N GLY A 15 -7.27 17.01 -7.23
CA GLY A 15 -8.52 16.42 -6.79
C GLY A 15 -9.57 17.50 -6.59
N SER A 16 -10.82 17.08 -6.41
CA SER A 16 -11.93 18.00 -6.16
C SER A 16 -11.70 18.81 -4.88
N CYS A 17 -12.07 20.09 -4.90
CA CYS A 17 -12.04 20.97 -3.74
C CYS A 17 -13.23 21.94 -3.79
N TRP A 18 -13.58 22.48 -2.62
CA TRP A 18 -14.63 23.48 -2.49
C TRP A 18 -14.07 24.88 -2.74
N SER A 19 -14.83 25.70 -3.45
CA SER A 19 -14.53 27.12 -3.68
C SER A 19 -15.83 27.92 -3.60
N PRO A 20 -15.80 29.19 -3.13
CA PRO A 20 -16.95 30.08 -3.19
C PRO A 20 -17.52 30.21 -4.60
N ILE A 21 -18.83 30.43 -4.70
CA ILE A 21 -19.51 30.64 -5.98
C ILE A 21 -18.88 31.83 -6.70
N GLY A 22 -18.49 31.64 -7.96
CA GLY A 22 -17.83 32.66 -8.78
C GLY A 22 -16.30 32.74 -8.63
N VAL A 23 -15.69 31.93 -7.76
CA VAL A 23 -14.23 31.89 -7.56
C VAL A 23 -13.67 30.55 -8.03
N GLY A 24 -12.70 30.57 -8.94
CA GLY A 24 -11.95 29.38 -9.35
C GLY A 24 -10.92 28.98 -8.27
N PRO A 25 -10.83 27.71 -7.86
CA PRO A 25 -9.84 27.27 -6.89
C PRO A 25 -8.43 27.32 -7.50
N HIS A 26 -7.47 27.87 -6.75
CA HIS A 26 -6.05 27.85 -7.08
C HIS A 26 -5.34 26.87 -6.16
N VAL A 27 -4.68 25.87 -6.76
CA VAL A 27 -3.97 24.81 -6.02
C VAL A 27 -2.53 24.75 -6.51
N HIS A 28 -1.57 24.82 -5.59
CA HIS A 28 -0.16 24.63 -5.93
C HIS A 28 0.07 23.19 -6.40
N SER A 29 0.83 23.04 -7.48
CA SER A 29 1.14 21.75 -8.09
C SER A 29 2.61 21.69 -8.48
N HIS A 30 3.28 20.60 -8.12
CA HIS A 30 4.65 20.31 -8.54
C HIS A 30 4.71 19.04 -9.39
N TYR A 31 5.65 19.02 -10.34
CA TYR A 31 6.00 17.85 -11.13
C TYR A 31 7.49 17.57 -10.98
N ILE A 32 7.89 17.08 -9.81
CA ILE A 32 9.29 16.74 -9.49
C ILE A 32 9.41 15.21 -9.43
N ARG A 33 10.30 14.65 -10.25
CA ARG A 33 10.50 13.19 -10.39
C ARG A 33 11.38 12.61 -9.29
N GLU A 34 10.94 12.78 -8.06
CA GLU A 34 11.53 12.19 -6.86
C GLU A 34 10.48 11.33 -6.16
N PHE A 35 10.84 10.09 -5.83
CA PHE A 35 9.94 9.13 -5.22
C PHE A 35 10.67 8.17 -4.28
N ARG A 36 9.92 7.65 -3.32
CA ARG A 36 10.25 6.51 -2.46
C ARG A 36 9.14 5.48 -2.58
N TYR A 37 9.40 4.29 -2.10
CA TYR A 37 8.44 3.21 -2.13
C TYR A 37 7.90 2.93 -0.74
N CYS A 38 6.70 2.39 -0.68
CA CYS A 38 6.13 1.81 0.51
C CYS A 38 5.62 0.42 0.15
N TYR A 39 6.12 -0.57 0.88
CA TYR A 39 5.61 -1.93 0.81
C TYR A 39 4.49 -2.05 1.83
N GLY A 40 3.39 -2.69 1.46
CA GLY A 40 2.26 -2.92 2.35
C GLY A 40 1.80 -4.36 2.29
N ALA A 41 1.37 -4.90 3.42
CA ALA A 41 0.58 -6.12 3.51
C ALA A 41 -0.70 -5.83 4.30
N VAL A 42 -1.84 -6.31 3.82
CA VAL A 42 -3.13 -6.14 4.48
C VAL A 42 -3.87 -7.47 4.58
N ASP A 43 -4.45 -7.74 5.73
CA ASP A 43 -5.29 -8.90 5.95
C ASP A 43 -6.75 -8.58 5.63
N ALA A 44 -7.35 -9.36 4.73
CA ALA A 44 -8.70 -9.09 4.24
C ALA A 44 -9.79 -9.37 5.30
N TYR A 45 -9.52 -10.25 6.25
CA TYR A 45 -10.50 -10.71 7.23
C TYR A 45 -10.51 -9.83 8.49
N THR A 46 -9.33 -9.60 9.05
CA THR A 46 -9.14 -8.82 10.28
C THR A 46 -8.98 -7.34 10.01
N GLY A 47 -8.46 -6.93 8.85
CA GLY A 47 -8.05 -5.57 8.55
C GLY A 47 -6.67 -5.20 9.08
N GLU A 48 -5.92 -6.15 9.64
CA GLU A 48 -4.54 -5.90 10.06
C GLU A 48 -3.66 -5.49 8.88
N SER A 49 -2.71 -4.62 9.14
CA SER A 49 -1.88 -4.06 8.10
C SER A 49 -0.47 -3.81 8.59
N PHE A 50 0.48 -4.09 7.71
CA PHE A 50 1.90 -3.83 7.92
C PHE A 50 2.42 -2.98 6.77
N PHE A 51 3.14 -1.90 7.08
CA PHE A 51 3.68 -0.99 6.08
C PHE A 51 5.15 -0.69 6.35
N LEU A 52 5.98 -0.80 5.32
CA LEU A 52 7.41 -0.52 5.38
C LEU A 52 7.77 0.57 4.37
N ARG A 53 8.52 1.57 4.81
CA ARG A 53 9.11 2.60 3.92
C ARG A 53 10.38 2.03 3.31
N ALA A 54 10.49 2.12 1.98
CA ALA A 54 11.61 1.57 1.23
C ALA A 54 12.31 2.60 0.36
N GLY A 55 13.63 2.46 0.26
CA GLY A 55 14.48 3.29 -0.57
C GLY A 55 14.31 3.07 -2.08
N GLY A 56 13.83 1.88 -2.48
CA GLY A 56 13.62 1.46 -3.86
C GLY A 56 12.62 0.30 -3.95
N CYS A 57 12.34 -0.15 -5.16
CA CYS A 57 11.52 -1.33 -5.40
C CYS A 57 12.36 -2.41 -6.10
N ASN A 58 12.85 -3.38 -5.32
CA ASN A 58 13.74 -4.44 -5.78
C ASN A 58 13.72 -5.64 -4.79
N THR A 59 14.46 -6.70 -5.13
CA THR A 59 14.52 -7.92 -4.31
C THR A 59 15.14 -7.68 -2.93
N GLU A 60 16.08 -6.75 -2.79
CA GLU A 60 16.72 -6.44 -1.50
C GLU A 60 15.69 -5.88 -0.52
N TRP A 61 14.90 -4.90 -0.95
CA TRP A 61 13.82 -4.33 -0.14
C TRP A 61 12.69 -5.34 0.12
N MET A 62 12.41 -6.24 -0.83
CA MET A 62 11.47 -7.33 -0.60
C MET A 62 11.95 -8.28 0.51
N ASN A 63 13.25 -8.59 0.56
CA ASN A 63 13.81 -9.41 1.64
C ASN A 63 13.69 -8.73 3.01
N VAL A 64 14.00 -7.43 3.08
CA VAL A 64 13.81 -6.64 4.32
C VAL A 64 12.33 -6.66 4.72
N PHE A 65 11.42 -6.47 3.77
CA PHE A 65 9.98 -6.51 4.04
C PHE A 65 9.52 -7.85 4.62
N LEU A 66 9.97 -8.97 4.04
CA LEU A 66 9.60 -10.31 4.52
C LEU A 66 10.15 -10.58 5.93
N GLU A 67 11.39 -10.19 6.19
CA GLU A 67 12.02 -10.33 7.50
C GLU A 67 11.28 -9.54 8.57
N GLU A 68 11.01 -8.25 8.32
CA GLU A 68 10.29 -7.38 9.25
C GLU A 68 8.83 -7.83 9.46
N LEU A 69 8.16 -8.30 8.41
CA LEU A 69 6.80 -8.84 8.51
C LEU A 69 6.77 -10.12 9.37
N SER A 70 7.73 -11.01 9.18
CA SER A 70 7.86 -12.24 9.99
C SER A 70 8.15 -11.92 11.46
N GLN A 71 9.01 -10.94 11.73
CA GLN A 71 9.32 -10.50 13.09
C GLN A 71 8.15 -9.78 13.78
N ALA A 72 7.34 -9.03 13.03
CA ALA A 72 6.15 -8.37 13.56
C ALA A 72 5.07 -9.37 14.00
N TYR A 73 5.05 -10.56 13.39
CA TYR A 73 4.06 -11.61 13.63
C TYR A 73 4.72 -12.99 13.73
N PRO A 74 5.52 -13.24 14.78
CA PRO A 74 6.36 -14.44 14.87
C PRO A 74 5.56 -15.74 15.09
N ASP A 75 4.38 -15.63 15.71
CA ASP A 75 3.54 -16.78 16.09
C ASP A 75 2.49 -17.15 15.03
N ASP A 76 2.35 -16.31 14.00
CA ASP A 76 1.35 -16.49 12.94
C ASP A 76 1.97 -17.03 11.65
N TYR A 77 1.20 -17.82 10.92
CA TYR A 77 1.53 -18.25 9.56
C TYR A 77 0.70 -17.49 8.53
N PHE A 78 1.36 -16.83 7.58
CA PHE A 78 0.69 -16.04 6.55
C PHE A 78 0.82 -16.66 5.18
N LEU A 79 -0.29 -16.75 4.46
CA LEU A 79 -0.28 -16.80 3.01
C LEU A 79 -0.24 -15.36 2.47
N LEU A 80 0.89 -14.98 1.88
CA LEU A 80 1.11 -13.67 1.26
C LEU A 80 0.73 -13.74 -0.22
N VAL A 81 -0.36 -13.06 -0.59
CA VAL A 81 -0.90 -12.99 -1.94
C VAL A 81 -0.32 -11.76 -2.64
N MET A 82 0.37 -11.95 -3.76
CA MET A 82 1.13 -10.90 -4.45
C MET A 82 0.86 -10.89 -5.95
N ASP A 83 1.24 -9.80 -6.61
CA ASP A 83 1.30 -9.75 -8.07
C ASP A 83 2.52 -10.49 -8.63
N ASN A 84 2.70 -10.44 -9.95
CA ASN A 84 3.77 -11.18 -10.64
C ASN A 84 5.03 -10.34 -10.88
N ALA A 85 5.28 -9.29 -10.08
CA ALA A 85 6.50 -8.48 -10.23
C ALA A 85 7.78 -9.32 -10.13
N ILE A 86 8.82 -8.91 -10.86
CA ILE A 86 10.06 -9.69 -11.02
C ILE A 86 10.72 -9.94 -9.65
N TRP A 87 10.71 -8.95 -8.76
CA TRP A 87 11.29 -9.09 -7.42
C TRP A 87 10.46 -10.02 -6.50
N HIS A 88 9.14 -10.15 -6.69
CA HIS A 88 8.32 -11.12 -5.95
C HIS A 88 8.60 -12.58 -6.32
N LYS A 89 9.24 -12.82 -7.47
CA LYS A 89 9.62 -14.16 -7.96
C LYS A 89 11.12 -14.39 -8.00
N SER A 90 11.89 -13.51 -7.37
CA SER A 90 13.34 -13.61 -7.41
C SER A 90 13.81 -14.85 -6.65
N SER A 91 14.74 -15.60 -7.25
CA SER A 91 15.33 -16.79 -6.62
C SER A 91 16.21 -16.47 -5.42
N THR A 92 16.56 -15.20 -5.22
CA THR A 92 17.36 -14.72 -4.08
C THR A 92 16.49 -14.22 -2.92
N LEU A 93 15.17 -14.47 -2.96
CA LEU A 93 14.29 -14.20 -1.84
C LEU A 93 14.60 -15.11 -0.66
N LYS A 94 14.78 -14.52 0.52
CA LYS A 94 14.92 -15.19 1.81
C LYS A 94 13.53 -15.27 2.43
N ILE A 95 12.82 -16.35 2.13
CA ILE A 95 11.43 -16.52 2.60
C ILE A 95 11.46 -17.07 4.03
N PRO A 96 10.91 -16.33 5.02
CA PRO A 96 10.78 -16.83 6.39
C PRO A 96 9.88 -18.08 6.46
N THR A 97 10.11 -18.94 7.45
CA THR A 97 9.39 -20.22 7.57
C THR A 97 7.89 -20.04 7.83
N ASN A 98 7.48 -18.88 8.35
CA ASN A 98 6.08 -18.57 8.66
C ASN A 98 5.35 -17.84 7.51
N ILE A 99 5.95 -17.73 6.32
CA ILE A 99 5.34 -17.06 5.16
C ILE A 99 5.30 -18.01 3.96
N GLY A 100 4.11 -18.24 3.43
CA GLY A 100 3.88 -18.88 2.13
C GLY A 100 3.47 -17.86 1.07
N PHE A 101 3.74 -18.13 -0.21
CA PHE A 101 3.36 -17.24 -1.31
C PHE A 101 2.21 -17.79 -2.15
N ALA A 102 1.33 -16.89 -2.57
CA ALA A 102 0.35 -17.11 -3.62
C ALA A 102 0.39 -15.93 -4.60
N PHE A 103 0.13 -16.21 -5.87
CA PHE A 103 0.17 -15.19 -6.92
C PHE A 103 -1.20 -15.05 -7.56
N ILE A 104 -1.65 -13.81 -7.73
CA ILE A 104 -2.82 -13.51 -8.55
C ILE A 104 -2.48 -13.69 -10.04
N PRO A 105 -3.47 -13.84 -10.93
CA PRO A 105 -3.23 -13.82 -12.36
C PRO A 105 -2.51 -12.54 -12.83
N PRO A 106 -1.73 -12.59 -13.92
CA PRO A 106 -1.11 -11.40 -14.48
C PRO A 106 -2.16 -10.36 -14.89
N TYR A 107 -1.84 -9.08 -14.72
CA TYR A 107 -2.66 -7.94 -15.14
C TYR A 107 -4.06 -7.85 -14.53
N THR A 108 -4.28 -8.42 -13.33
CA THR A 108 -5.56 -8.34 -12.61
C THR A 108 -5.43 -7.58 -11.28
N PRO A 109 -5.09 -6.27 -11.29
CA PRO A 109 -4.94 -5.48 -10.06
C PRO A 109 -6.23 -5.40 -9.23
N GLU A 110 -7.40 -5.58 -9.86
CA GLU A 110 -8.70 -5.66 -9.18
C GLU A 110 -8.80 -6.83 -8.19
N MET A 111 -7.97 -7.87 -8.37
CA MET A 111 -7.87 -9.01 -7.46
C MET A 111 -6.94 -8.75 -6.27
N ASN A 112 -6.24 -7.62 -6.23
CA ASN A 112 -5.37 -7.23 -5.11
C ASN A 112 -6.01 -6.08 -4.30
N PRO A 113 -6.74 -6.35 -3.20
CA PRO A 113 -7.51 -5.34 -2.48
C PRO A 113 -6.65 -4.19 -1.90
N ILE A 114 -5.35 -4.42 -1.68
CA ILE A 114 -4.42 -3.40 -1.19
C ILE A 114 -4.28 -2.22 -2.16
N GLU A 115 -4.52 -2.42 -3.45
CA GLU A 115 -4.56 -1.34 -4.46
C GLU A 115 -5.62 -0.28 -4.10
N GLN A 116 -6.73 -0.70 -3.49
CA GLN A 116 -7.76 0.22 -3.00
C GLN A 116 -7.31 0.94 -1.72
N VAL A 117 -6.52 0.28 -0.87
CA VAL A 117 -5.90 0.90 0.31
C VAL A 117 -4.94 2.00 -0.12
N TRP A 118 -4.11 1.78 -1.14
CA TRP A 118 -3.24 2.82 -1.71
C TRP A 118 -4.03 4.00 -2.26
N LYS A 119 -5.16 3.76 -2.94
CA LYS A 119 -6.04 4.84 -3.42
C LYS A 119 -6.59 5.66 -2.25
N GLU A 120 -7.00 5.02 -1.17
CA GLU A 120 -7.50 5.71 0.02
C GLU A 120 -6.39 6.53 0.71
N ILE A 121 -5.18 5.97 0.86
CA ILE A 121 -4.00 6.70 1.36
C ILE A 121 -3.75 7.95 0.51
N ARG A 122 -3.72 7.81 -0.82
CA ARG A 122 -3.51 8.93 -1.74
C ARG A 122 -4.61 9.98 -1.64
N LYS A 123 -5.87 9.55 -1.48
CA LYS A 123 -7.03 10.43 -1.34
C LYS A 123 -6.98 11.25 -0.05
N ARG A 124 -6.64 10.62 1.09
CA ARG A 124 -6.54 11.29 2.40
C ARG A 124 -5.34 12.22 2.50
N GLY A 125 -4.19 11.76 1.99
CA GLY A 125 -2.91 12.39 2.29
C GLY A 125 -2.39 13.38 1.24
N PHE A 126 -2.67 13.14 -0.05
CA PHE A 126 -1.80 13.65 -1.12
C PHE A 126 -2.52 14.48 -2.18
N LYS A 127 -3.86 14.47 -2.21
CA LYS A 127 -4.63 15.31 -3.15
C LYS A 127 -4.47 16.79 -2.82
N ASN A 128 -4.29 17.60 -3.86
CA ASN A 128 -4.18 19.06 -3.76
C ASN A 128 -3.05 19.57 -2.83
N LYS A 129 -2.01 18.76 -2.63
CA LYS A 129 -0.82 19.13 -1.86
C LYS A 129 0.43 19.20 -2.73
N ALA A 130 1.31 20.13 -2.40
CA ALA A 130 2.63 20.29 -3.00
C ALA A 130 3.68 20.23 -1.89
N PHE A 131 4.51 19.18 -1.91
CA PHE A 131 5.52 18.93 -0.89
C PHE A 131 6.85 19.58 -1.25
N ARG A 132 7.54 20.16 -0.25
CA ARG A 132 8.81 20.87 -0.45
C ARG A 132 9.99 19.91 -0.54
N THR A 133 9.94 18.79 0.15
CA THR A 133 10.97 17.76 0.13
C THR A 133 10.36 16.37 -0.05
N LEU A 134 11.21 15.38 -0.38
CA LEU A 134 10.79 13.98 -0.42
C LEU A 134 10.52 13.45 1.00
N GLU A 135 11.20 13.99 2.01
CA GLU A 135 10.96 13.63 3.41
C GLU A 135 9.57 14.07 3.87
N ASP A 136 9.09 15.24 3.45
CA ASP A 136 7.73 15.70 3.74
C ASP A 136 6.67 14.73 3.18
N VAL A 137 6.95 14.12 2.01
CA VAL A 137 6.07 13.10 1.41
C VAL A 137 6.04 11.85 2.30
N MET A 138 7.19 11.43 2.83
CA MET A 138 7.29 10.23 3.67
C MET A 138 6.70 10.44 5.06
N ASN A 139 6.87 11.63 5.65
CA ASN A 139 6.21 12.01 6.90
C ASN A 139 4.69 12.04 6.72
N GLN A 140 4.21 12.68 5.64
CA GLN A 140 2.77 12.68 5.34
C GLN A 140 2.22 11.27 5.10
N LEU A 141 2.99 10.39 4.45
CA LEU A 141 2.61 9.00 4.27
C LEU A 141 2.45 8.30 5.62
N GLN A 142 3.44 8.47 6.51
CA GLN A 142 3.42 7.91 7.85
C GLN A 142 2.20 8.41 8.66
N ASP A 143 1.92 9.72 8.64
CA ASP A 143 0.76 10.30 9.33
C ASP A 143 -0.57 9.70 8.83
N VAL A 144 -0.69 9.49 7.52
CA VAL A 144 -1.91 8.93 6.91
C VAL A 144 -2.06 7.46 7.26
N ILE A 145 -0.97 6.70 7.26
CA ILE A 145 -0.96 5.29 7.66
C ILE A 145 -1.32 5.15 9.14
N GLN A 146 -0.76 5.97 10.01
CA GLN A 146 -1.08 5.97 11.45
C GLN A 146 -2.53 6.38 11.72
N GLY A 147 -3.11 7.24 10.87
CA GLY A 147 -4.53 7.60 10.92
C GLY A 147 -5.48 6.63 10.22
N LEU A 148 -4.99 5.51 9.66
CA LEU A 148 -5.83 4.48 9.06
C LEU A 148 -6.21 3.43 10.11
N GLU A 149 -7.44 3.54 10.60
CA GLU A 149 -8.01 2.57 11.53
C GLU A 149 -8.23 1.20 10.84
N LYS A 150 -8.11 0.14 11.64
CA LYS A 150 -8.27 -1.26 11.20
C LYS A 150 -9.62 -1.50 10.53
N GLU A 151 -10.68 -0.89 11.05
CA GLU A 151 -12.04 -0.96 10.56
C GLU A 151 -12.17 -0.33 9.16
N VAL A 152 -11.45 0.76 8.91
CA VAL A 152 -11.40 1.39 7.59
C VAL A 152 -10.71 0.47 6.60
N ILE A 153 -9.54 -0.07 6.95
CA ILE A 153 -8.81 -1.00 6.09
C ILE A 153 -9.70 -2.20 5.78
N LYS A 154 -10.27 -2.84 6.82
CA LYS A 154 -11.23 -3.94 6.69
C LYS A 154 -12.37 -3.59 5.75
N SER A 155 -12.97 -2.40 5.87
CA SER A 155 -14.08 -1.99 4.98
C SER A 155 -13.68 -1.90 3.50
N ILE A 156 -12.42 -1.57 3.21
CA ILE A 156 -11.88 -1.43 1.85
C ILE A 156 -11.52 -2.80 1.27
N VAL A 157 -10.85 -3.65 2.06
CA VAL A 157 -10.31 -4.93 1.60
C VAL A 157 -11.34 -6.05 1.63
N ASN A 158 -12.34 -5.97 2.50
CA ASN A 158 -13.36 -6.99 2.70
C ASN A 158 -14.49 -6.87 1.67
N GLN A 159 -14.13 -7.04 0.39
CA GLN A 159 -15.04 -7.01 -0.74
C GLN A 159 -15.88 -8.30 -0.80
N ARG A 160 -17.01 -8.25 -1.51
CA ARG A 160 -18.00 -9.34 -1.55
C ARG A 160 -17.41 -10.70 -1.94
N TRP A 161 -16.50 -10.72 -2.91
CA TRP A 161 -15.86 -11.97 -3.36
C TRP A 161 -14.84 -12.51 -2.35
N THR A 162 -14.14 -11.63 -1.63
CA THR A 162 -13.24 -12.01 -0.54
C THR A 162 -14.02 -12.61 0.63
N ARG A 163 -15.20 -12.07 0.95
CA ARG A 163 -16.12 -12.66 1.95
C ARG A 163 -16.54 -14.07 1.62
N MET A 164 -16.89 -14.32 0.36
CA MET A 164 -17.34 -15.65 -0.08
C MET A 164 -16.28 -16.74 0.14
N LEU A 165 -14.99 -16.39 0.14
CA LEU A 165 -13.90 -17.33 0.44
C LEU A 165 -13.84 -17.74 1.92
N PHE A 166 -14.33 -16.90 2.83
CA PHE A 166 -14.28 -17.14 4.28
C PHE A 166 -15.64 -17.53 4.88
N GLU A 167 -16.75 -17.15 4.25
CA GLU A 167 -18.12 -17.45 4.69
C GLU A 167 -18.67 -18.78 4.14
N SER A 168 -17.95 -19.43 3.21
CA SER A 168 -18.34 -20.74 2.64
C SER A 168 -17.87 -21.95 3.47
N ARG A 169 -17.60 -21.77 4.76
CA ARG A 169 -17.24 -22.82 5.71
C ARG A 169 -18.33 -23.01 6.77
#